data_AF-A0A3N4K336-F1
#
_entry.id   AF-A0A3N4K336-F1
#
_cell.length_a   1.000
_cell.length_b   1.000
_cell.length_c   1.000
_cell.angle_alpha   90.00
_cell.angle_beta   90.00
_cell.angle_gamma   90.00
#
_symmetry.space_group_name_H-M   'P 1'
#
loop_
_entity.id
_entity.type
_entity.pdbx_description
1 polymer ?
#
loop_
_entity_poly.entity_id
_entity_poly.type
_entity_poly.pdbx_seq_one_letter_code
_entity_poly.pdbx_strand_id
1 'polypeptide(L)'
;MLIKKMNNKRLRQKKLAWSKPADLVVLAELLAYHRRGTRRTTTFPASVWITATEKVNKVFPNRLLSIKQVKTRCNWLRFSWVGFTALVKEKGFHWDREAGTVIAEDSIWERYLEV
;
A
#
# COMPACT_ATOMS: atom_id res chain seq x y z
N MET A 1 39.84 -3.23 -15.14
CA MET A 1 38.71 -3.27 -14.18
C MET A 1 38.58 -1.91 -13.52
N LEU A 2 37.53 -1.14 -13.81
CA LEU A 2 37.27 0.18 -13.24
C LEU A 2 36.02 0.10 -12.36
N ILE A 3 36.19 -0.10 -11.05
CA ILE A 3 35.08 0.03 -10.10
C ILE A 3 34.95 1.53 -9.77
N LYS A 4 34.05 2.19 -10.49
CA LYS A 4 33.65 3.57 -10.24
C LYS A 4 32.94 3.63 -8.89
N LYS A 5 33.60 4.19 -7.87
CA LYS A 5 32.99 4.60 -6.60
C LYS A 5 31.85 5.58 -6.90
N MET A 6 30.61 5.10 -6.90
CA MET A 6 29.44 5.97 -7.00
C MET A 6 29.16 6.58 -5.63
N ASN A 7 29.40 7.89 -5.56
CA ASN A 7 29.10 8.79 -4.45
C ASN A 7 27.71 8.54 -3.87
N ASN A 8 27.69 8.07 -2.62
CA ASN A 8 26.51 7.86 -1.79
C ASN A 8 25.95 9.21 -1.25
N LYS A 9 25.86 10.23 -2.12
CA LYS A 9 25.31 11.57 -1.83
C LYS A 9 23.86 11.74 -2.29
N ARG A 10 23.11 10.65 -2.42
CA ARG A 10 21.67 10.72 -2.19
C ARG A 10 21.47 10.43 -0.72
N LEU A 11 21.47 11.51 0.08
CA LEU A 11 20.73 11.52 1.33
C LEU A 11 19.40 10.83 1.04
N ARG A 12 19.28 9.57 1.48
CA ARG A 12 17.98 8.96 1.71
C ARG A 12 17.37 9.86 2.77
N GLN A 13 16.74 10.96 2.36
CA GLN A 13 15.65 11.58 3.11
C GLN A 13 14.89 10.39 3.65
N LYS A 14 14.94 10.15 4.96
CA LYS A 14 14.34 9.00 5.64
C LYS A 14 12.96 8.80 5.01
N LYS A 15 12.91 7.91 4.02
CA LYS A 15 11.76 7.77 3.13
C LYS A 15 10.80 7.04 4.01
N LEU A 16 9.80 7.78 4.47
CA LEU A 16 8.75 7.36 5.39
C LEU A 16 8.46 5.87 5.18
N ALA A 17 8.87 5.01 6.11
CA ALA A 17 8.50 3.61 6.07
C ALA A 17 7.08 3.54 6.64
N TRP A 18 6.08 3.68 5.77
CA TRP A 18 4.71 3.32 6.12
C TRP A 18 4.72 1.95 6.79
N SER A 19 4.10 1.86 7.96
CA SER A 19 4.05 0.63 8.76
C SER A 19 2.68 -0.03 8.59
N LYS A 20 2.63 -1.35 8.79
CA LYS A 20 1.36 -2.09 8.75
C LYS A 20 0.29 -1.48 9.67
N PRO A 21 0.58 -1.05 10.92
CA PRO A 21 -0.44 -0.42 11.75
C PRO A 21 -0.93 0.93 11.21
N ALA A 22 -0.07 1.73 10.56
CA ALA A 22 -0.50 2.97 9.91
C ALA A 22 -1.48 2.71 8.77
N ASP A 23 -1.18 1.72 7.93
CA ASP A 23 -2.07 1.31 6.84
C ASP A 23 -3.42 0.83 7.38
N LEU A 24 -3.41 0.01 8.44
CA LEU A 24 -4.65 -0.50 9.05
C LEU A 24 -5.53 0.61 9.62
N VAL A 25 -4.95 1.64 10.26
CA VAL A 25 -5.72 2.78 10.78
C VAL A 25 -6.41 3.54 9.65
N VAL A 26 -5.69 3.83 8.55
CA VAL A 26 -6.28 4.49 7.38
C VAL A 26 -7.40 3.63 6.80
N LEU A 27 -7.13 2.36 6.52
CA LEU A 27 -8.10 1.45 5.91
C LEU A 27 -9.34 1.25 6.79
N ALA A 28 -9.17 1.15 8.11
CA ALA A 28 -10.28 1.01 9.05
C ALA A 28 -11.20 2.23 9.03
N GLU A 29 -10.66 3.45 8.93
CA GLU A 29 -11.46 4.67 8.85
C GLU A 29 -12.26 4.74 7.54
N LEU A 30 -11.58 4.48 6.41
CA LEU A 30 -12.23 4.46 5.11
C LEU A 30 -13.33 3.38 5.02
N LEU A 31 -13.06 2.20 5.59
CA LEU A 31 -14.01 1.09 5.65
C LEU A 31 -15.19 1.41 6.57
N ALA A 32 -14.96 2.03 7.72
CA ALA A 32 -16.02 2.46 8.63
C ALA A 32 -16.96 3.46 7.97
N TYR A 33 -16.43 4.44 7.23
CA TYR A 33 -17.24 5.34 6.42
C TYR A 33 -18.09 4.57 5.40
N HIS A 34 -17.47 3.65 4.65
CA HIS A 34 -18.19 2.85 3.65
C HIS A 34 -19.32 1.99 4.26
N ARG A 35 -19.11 1.45 5.47
CA ARG A 35 -20.08 0.61 6.18
C ARG A 35 -21.24 1.40 6.82
N ARG A 36 -21.01 2.65 7.25
CA ARG A 36 -22.03 3.50 7.93
C ARG A 36 -23.05 4.14 6.97
N GLY A 37 -22.78 4.12 5.67
CA GLY A 37 -23.82 4.17 4.64
C GLY A 37 -24.02 5.50 3.90
N THR A 38 -24.83 5.34 2.86
CA THR A 38 -25.43 6.31 1.92
C THR A 38 -24.56 6.77 0.74
N ARG A 39 -24.76 6.07 -0.39
CA ARG A 39 -24.19 6.20 -1.73
C ARG A 39 -22.89 5.44 -1.97
N ARG A 40 -22.91 4.64 -3.05
CA ARG A 40 -21.75 4.06 -3.75
C ARG A 40 -20.94 5.19 -4.40
N THR A 41 -20.48 6.18 -3.61
CA THR A 41 -19.59 7.19 -4.15
C THR A 41 -18.26 6.53 -4.47
N THR A 42 -17.73 6.81 -5.65
CA THR A 42 -16.40 6.34 -6.06
C THR A 42 -15.27 7.05 -5.29
N THR A 43 -15.61 8.09 -4.52
CA THR A 43 -14.66 8.94 -3.79
C THR A 43 -15.09 9.16 -2.34
N PHE A 44 -14.09 9.38 -1.48
CA PHE A 44 -14.28 9.75 -0.07
C PHE A 44 -14.29 11.28 0.08
N PRO A 45 -15.21 11.84 0.89
CA PRO A 45 -15.27 13.28 1.16
C PRO A 45 -14.04 13.75 1.96
N ALA A 46 -13.78 15.06 1.95
CA ALA A 46 -12.63 15.66 2.64
C ALA A 46 -12.63 15.37 4.15
N SER A 47 -13.79 15.36 4.80
CA SER A 47 -13.95 15.07 6.24
C SER A 47 -13.41 13.69 6.64
N VAL A 48 -13.61 12.69 5.79
CA VAL A 48 -13.10 11.32 6.01
C VAL A 48 -11.58 11.30 5.93
N TRP A 49 -10.99 12.01 4.96
CA TRP A 49 -9.54 12.09 4.85
C TRP A 49 -8.89 12.86 6.00
N ILE A 50 -9.54 13.93 6.48
CA ILE A 50 -9.11 14.67 7.68
C ILE A 50 -9.10 13.71 8.88
N THR A 51 -10.21 13.02 9.12
CA THR A 51 -10.35 12.08 10.25
C THR A 51 -9.31 10.95 10.20
N ALA A 52 -9.11 10.33 9.03
CA ALA A 52 -8.12 9.28 8.85
C ALA A 52 -6.69 9.78 9.12
N THR A 53 -6.38 11.00 8.67
CA THR A 53 -5.06 11.63 8.87
C THR A 53 -4.81 11.91 10.36
N GLU A 54 -5.80 12.46 11.06
CA GLU A 54 -5.72 12.71 12.51
C GLU A 54 -5.51 11.41 13.29
N LYS A 55 -6.27 10.35 12.96
CA LYS A 55 -6.14 9.05 13.62
C LYS A 55 -4.77 8.43 13.41
N VAL A 56 -4.24 8.45 12.19
CA VAL A 56 -2.87 7.97 11.94
C VAL A 56 -1.85 8.81 12.69
N ASN A 57 -1.98 10.13 12.69
CA ASN A 57 -1.01 11.00 13.36
C ASN A 57 -1.00 10.81 14.88
N LYS A 58 -2.15 10.43 15.49
CA LYS A 58 -2.22 10.04 16.91
C LYS A 58 -1.45 8.75 17.22
N VAL A 59 -1.46 7.78 16.31
CA VAL A 59 -0.75 6.49 16.47
C VAL A 59 0.74 6.61 16.09
N PHE A 60 1.10 7.63 15.30
CA PHE A 60 2.46 7.88 14.82
C PHE A 60 2.93 9.31 15.12
N PRO A 61 3.15 9.66 16.40
CA PRO A 61 3.47 11.03 16.80
C PRO A 61 4.83 11.52 16.28
N ASN A 62 5.72 10.58 15.91
CA ASN A 62 7.08 10.88 15.47
C ASN A 62 7.15 11.69 14.17
N ARG A 63 6.07 11.76 13.38
CA ARG A 63 5.95 12.65 12.22
C ARG A 63 4.51 12.79 11.76
N LEU A 64 4.00 14.03 11.75
CA LEU A 64 2.67 14.34 11.22
C LEU A 64 2.64 14.13 9.70
N LEU A 65 1.69 13.32 9.24
CA LEU A 65 1.37 13.11 7.84
C LEU A 65 0.37 14.16 7.37
N SER A 66 0.55 14.62 6.13
CA SER A 66 -0.44 15.42 5.43
C SER A 66 -1.53 14.54 4.80
N ILE A 67 -2.72 15.12 4.59
CA ILE A 67 -3.82 14.48 3.86
C ILE A 67 -3.36 13.97 2.49
N LYS A 68 -2.50 14.72 1.78
CA LYS A 68 -1.94 14.31 0.48
C LYS A 68 -1.15 13.01 0.59
N GLN A 69 -0.29 12.88 1.60
CA GLN A 69 0.50 11.66 1.82
C GLN A 69 -0.39 10.46 2.16
N VAL A 70 -1.43 10.65 2.97
CA VAL A 70 -2.41 9.60 3.31
C VAL A 70 -3.16 9.13 2.05
N LYS A 71 -3.65 10.07 1.21
CA LYS A 71 -4.29 9.75 -0.07
C LYS A 71 -3.34 8.99 -1.01
N THR A 72 -2.10 9.45 -1.15
CA THR A 72 -1.09 8.76 -1.96
C THR A 72 -0.89 7.34 -1.47
N ARG A 73 -0.77 7.10 -0.16
CA ARG A 73 -0.62 5.75 0.38
C ARG A 73 -1.84 4.87 0.12
N CYS A 74 -3.05 5.40 0.31
CA CYS A 74 -4.27 4.66 0.01
C CYS A 74 -4.32 4.23 -1.46
N ASN A 75 -3.90 5.08 -2.39
CA ASN A 75 -3.79 4.71 -3.81
C ASN A 75 -2.77 3.60 -4.03
N TRP A 76 -1.60 3.67 -3.38
CA TRP A 76 -0.62 2.58 -3.43
C TRP A 76 -1.20 1.25 -2.92
N LEU A 77 -1.88 1.25 -1.78
CA LEU A 77 -2.55 0.05 -1.23
C LEU A 77 -3.59 -0.52 -2.20
N ARG A 78 -4.36 0.36 -2.87
CA ARG A 78 -5.31 -0.04 -3.91
C ARG A 78 -4.60 -0.71 -5.09
N PHE A 79 -3.52 -0.14 -5.60
CA PHE A 79 -2.75 -0.75 -6.70
C PHE A 79 -2.13 -2.09 -6.29
N SER A 80 -1.58 -2.19 -5.08
CA SER A 80 -1.07 -3.46 -4.54
C SER A 80 -2.17 -4.52 -4.47
N TRP A 81 -3.38 -4.15 -4.03
CA TRP A 81 -4.52 -5.06 -4.03
C TRP A 81 -4.94 -5.49 -5.44
N VAL A 82 -4.97 -4.56 -6.40
CA VAL A 82 -5.28 -4.88 -7.81
C VAL A 82 -4.24 -5.86 -8.38
N GLY A 83 -2.94 -5.61 -8.17
CA GLY A 83 -1.88 -6.52 -8.61
C GLY A 83 -1.98 -7.90 -7.95
N PHE A 84 -2.17 -7.93 -6.63
CA PHE A 84 -2.38 -9.18 -5.88
C PHE A 84 -3.57 -9.98 -6.42
N THR A 85 -4.72 -9.33 -6.61
CA THR A 85 -5.92 -10.01 -7.09
C THR A 85 -5.84 -10.41 -8.56
N ALA A 86 -5.04 -9.71 -9.38
CA ALA A 86 -4.75 -10.16 -10.74
C ALA A 86 -3.93 -11.45 -10.70
N LEU A 87 -2.84 -11.48 -9.92
CA LEU A 87 -1.99 -12.67 -9.77
C LEU A 87 -2.79 -13.88 -9.27
N VAL A 88 -3.57 -13.74 -8.20
CA VAL A 88 -4.31 -14.88 -7.63
C VAL A 88 -5.43 -15.41 -8.55
N LYS A 89 -5.87 -14.64 -9.55
CA LYS A 89 -6.82 -15.11 -10.56
C LYS A 89 -6.17 -15.96 -11.66
N GLU A 90 -4.85 -15.84 -11.83
CA GLU A 90 -4.11 -16.59 -12.84
C GLU A 90 -3.89 -18.04 -12.42
N LYS A 91 -3.96 -18.94 -13.38
CA LYS A 91 -3.81 -20.38 -13.12
C LYS A 91 -2.37 -20.70 -12.69
N GLY A 92 -2.23 -21.29 -11.51
CA GLY A 92 -0.96 -21.72 -10.92
C GLY A 92 -0.44 -20.80 -9.81
N PHE A 93 -1.00 -19.60 -9.68
CA PHE A 93 -0.71 -18.71 -8.57
C PHE A 93 -1.61 -19.01 -7.37
N HIS A 94 -1.05 -18.96 -6.17
CA HIS A 94 -1.76 -19.18 -4.93
C HIS A 94 -1.21 -18.30 -3.81
N TRP A 95 -2.06 -17.98 -2.83
CA TRP A 95 -1.65 -17.21 -1.67
C TRP A 95 -1.11 -18.13 -0.58
N ASP A 96 0.15 -17.92 -0.19
CA ASP A 96 0.72 -18.53 0.99
C ASP A 96 0.45 -17.64 2.21
N ARG A 97 -0.30 -18.19 3.18
CA ARG A 97 -0.62 -17.48 4.43
C ARG A 97 0.58 -17.38 5.36
N GLU A 98 1.49 -18.34 5.33
CA GLU A 98 2.66 -18.39 6.22
C GLU A 98 3.73 -17.41 5.76
N ALA A 99 4.09 -17.48 4.46
CA ALA A 99 5.02 -16.51 3.87
C ALA A 99 4.38 -15.11 3.69
N GLY A 100 3.06 -15.03 3.64
CA GLY A 100 2.34 -13.78 3.42
C GLY A 100 2.59 -13.18 2.04
N THR A 101 2.73 -14.03 1.03
CA THR A 101 3.00 -13.66 -0.37
C THR A 101 2.28 -14.59 -1.34
N VAL A 102 2.15 -14.15 -2.60
CA VAL A 102 1.73 -15.03 -3.69
C VAL A 102 2.92 -15.89 -4.09
N ILE A 103 2.68 -17.19 -4.22
CA ILE A 103 3.64 -18.19 -4.69
C ILE A 103 3.10 -18.90 -5.94
N ALA A 104 4.02 -19.39 -6.76
CA ALA A 104 3.78 -20.20 -7.95
C ALA A 104 5.11 -20.90 -8.30
N GLU A 105 5.05 -21.93 -9.14
CA GLU A 105 6.26 -22.52 -9.73
C GLU A 105 6.98 -21.51 -10.63
N ASP A 106 8.30 -21.63 -10.75
CA ASP A 106 9.12 -20.74 -11.58
C ASP A 106 8.64 -20.73 -13.04
N SER A 107 8.21 -21.88 -13.57
CA SER A 107 7.65 -22.02 -14.92
C SER A 107 6.37 -21.18 -15.14
N ILE A 108 5.56 -21.00 -14.09
CA ILE A 108 4.34 -20.20 -14.11
C ILE A 108 4.69 -18.71 -14.05
N TRP A 109 5.70 -18.34 -13.25
CA TRP A 109 6.25 -16.98 -13.22
C TRP A 109 6.84 -16.56 -14.57
N GLU A 110 7.65 -17.42 -15.19
CA GLU A 110 8.25 -17.18 -16.51
C GLU A 110 7.16 -16.94 -17.55
N ARG A 111 6.19 -17.84 -17.67
CA ARG A 111 5.07 -17.70 -18.62
C ARG A 111 4.22 -16.45 -18.36
N TYR A 112 4.04 -16.04 -17.11
CA TYR A 112 3.25 -14.85 -16.78
C TYR A 112 3.98 -13.54 -17.09
N LEU A 113 5.31 -13.53 -16.96
CA LEU A 113 6.15 -12.37 -17.24
C LEU A 113 6.61 -12.30 -18.70
N GLU A 114 6.50 -13.39 -19.44
CA GLU A 114 6.66 -13.44 -20.89
C GLU A 114 5.50 -12.71 -21.56
N VAL A 115 5.65 -11.38 -21.67
CA VAL A 115 4.77 -10.43 -22.36
C VAL A 115 5.48 -9.88 -23.58
#